data_AF-A0A0R3QT04-F1
#
_entry.id   AF-A0A0R3QT04-F1
#
_cell.length_a   1.000
_cell.length_b   1.000
_cell.length_c   1.000
_cell.angle_alpha   90.00
_cell.angle_beta   90.00
_cell.angle_gamma   90.00
#
_symmetry.space_group_name_H-M   'P 1'
#
loop_
_entity.id
_entity.type
_entity.pdbx_description
1 polymer ?
#
loop_
_entity_poly.entity_id
_entity_poly.type
_entity_poly.pdbx_seq_one_letter_code
_entity_poly.pdbx_strand_id
1 'polypeptide(L)'
;LDAELFIVKHLLILREQTSPYRVTVPPGSTLSDNIPQRDYVFDFSKYRTSASQLFHDRHRWFELTSNNAFLEFLLQVPLAVTEAAGDSRRIIDIRLKTHCHNLINTTSDMIIFEFADYIAKAEKTAATADFDLAKNDFLKASSMQNFAGQAYKKVTHLWPEIKECFDLYIGFKETENILLQPIKKRIIDVFTRAGTFVDKFYDDEQKQIASLPTQDHIWLVMNV
;
A
#
# COMPACT_ATOMS: atom_id res chain seq x y z
N LEU A 1 -3.18 4.96 -13.20
CA LEU A 1 -3.32 6.00 -12.16
C LEU A 1 -4.76 6.02 -11.65
N ASP A 2 -5.73 6.25 -12.54
CA ASP A 2 -7.17 6.32 -12.23
C ASP A 2 -7.70 5.16 -11.39
N ALA A 3 -7.36 3.92 -11.75
CA ALA A 3 -7.82 2.75 -11.02
C ALA A 3 -7.36 2.74 -9.55
N GLU A 4 -6.10 3.08 -9.28
CA GLU A 4 -5.57 3.15 -7.91
C GLU A 4 -6.17 4.33 -7.14
N LEU A 5 -6.30 5.50 -7.77
CA LEU A 5 -6.97 6.66 -7.16
C LEU A 5 -8.43 6.39 -6.82
N PHE A 6 -9.15 5.72 -7.72
CA PHE A 6 -10.52 5.27 -7.49
C PHE A 6 -10.58 4.36 -6.27
N ILE A 7 -9.74 3.33 -6.18
CA ILE A 7 -9.73 2.40 -5.05
C ILE A 7 -9.36 3.12 -3.75
N VAL A 8 -8.31 3.95 -3.74
CA VAL A 8 -7.87 4.71 -2.56
C VAL A 8 -8.98 5.64 -2.07
N LYS A 9 -9.67 6.36 -2.96
CA LYS A 9 -10.84 7.19 -2.61
C LYS A 9 -11.90 6.38 -1.87
N HIS A 10 -12.32 5.25 -2.44
CA HIS A 10 -13.38 4.44 -1.86
C HIS A 10 -12.96 3.79 -0.54
N LEU A 11 -11.70 3.38 -0.40
CA LEU A 11 -11.17 2.87 0.87
C LEU A 11 -11.09 3.95 1.95
N LEU A 12 -10.74 5.19 1.59
CA LEU A 12 -10.78 6.32 2.53
C LEU A 12 -12.20 6.62 3.00
N ILE A 13 -13.18 6.60 2.08
CA ILE A 13 -14.60 6.75 2.42
C ILE A 13 -15.07 5.63 3.34
N LEU A 14 -14.76 4.36 3.01
CA LEU A 14 -15.12 3.21 3.84
C LEU A 14 -14.46 3.28 5.22
N ARG A 15 -13.21 3.72 5.31
CA ARG A 15 -12.49 3.92 6.58
C ARG A 15 -13.17 4.97 7.46
N GLU A 16 -13.65 6.05 6.85
CA GLU A 16 -14.37 7.11 7.55
C GLU A 16 -15.76 6.62 8.01
N GLN A 17 -16.51 5.96 7.12
CA GLN A 17 -17.84 5.39 7.42
C GLN A 17 -17.80 4.26 8.45
N THR A 18 -16.68 3.54 8.56
CA THR A 18 -16.48 2.53 9.60
C THR A 18 -15.93 3.09 10.93
N SER A 19 -15.59 4.39 10.97
CA SER A 19 -15.16 5.10 12.20
C SER A 19 -16.27 5.29 13.26
N PRO A 20 -17.52 5.68 12.92
CA PRO A 20 -18.58 5.94 13.91
C PRO A 20 -19.15 4.70 14.63
N TYR A 21 -18.82 3.46 14.22
CA TYR A 21 -19.29 2.25 14.90
C TYR A 21 -18.65 1.99 16.27
N ARG A 22 -17.83 2.92 16.77
CA ARG A 22 -17.32 2.95 18.16
C ARG A 22 -18.12 3.84 19.10
N VAL A 23 -19.41 4.07 18.85
CA VAL A 23 -20.29 4.39 19.99
C VAL A 23 -20.38 3.12 20.81
N THR A 24 -19.47 3.00 21.77
CA THR A 24 -19.61 2.15 22.95
C THR A 24 -21.05 2.28 23.42
N VAL A 25 -21.85 1.24 23.21
CA VAL A 25 -23.16 1.10 23.86
C VAL A 25 -22.87 1.24 25.36
N PRO A 26 -23.24 2.35 26.01
CA PRO A 26 -23.13 2.43 27.46
C PRO A 26 -24.04 1.34 28.03
N PRO A 27 -23.68 0.70 29.16
CA PRO A 27 -24.58 -0.24 29.81
C PRO A 27 -25.87 0.50 30.21
N GLY A 28 -26.92 0.39 29.39
CA GLY A 28 -28.21 1.05 29.60
C GLY A 28 -28.87 1.74 28.40
N SER A 29 -28.26 1.86 27.21
CA SER A 29 -28.94 2.51 26.08
C SER A 29 -29.89 1.55 25.35
N THR A 30 -31.18 1.91 25.33
CA THR A 30 -32.27 1.20 24.66
C THR A 30 -32.04 1.06 23.16
N LEU A 31 -32.34 -0.14 22.65
CA LEU A 31 -32.44 -0.47 21.23
C LEU A 31 -33.30 0.57 20.51
N SER A 32 -32.72 1.32 19.56
CA SER A 32 -33.51 1.78 18.42
C SER A 32 -32.67 1.90 17.15
N ASP A 33 -31.55 2.63 17.13
CA ASP A 33 -31.03 3.06 15.80
C ASP A 33 -29.62 2.55 15.42
N ASN A 34 -29.09 1.54 16.09
CA ASN A 34 -27.86 0.88 15.66
C ASN A 34 -28.04 -0.64 15.75
N ILE A 35 -28.14 -1.31 14.60
CA ILE A 35 -28.00 -2.76 14.53
C ILE A 35 -26.52 -3.05 14.78
N PRO A 36 -26.12 -3.61 15.95
CA PRO A 36 -24.75 -4.02 16.15
C PRO A 36 -24.55 -5.27 15.32
N GLN A 37 -23.87 -5.17 14.18
CA GLN A 37 -23.45 -6.35 13.43
C GLN A 37 -22.36 -7.06 14.25
N ARG A 38 -22.80 -7.95 15.14
CA ARG A 38 -21.94 -8.88 15.85
C ARG A 38 -21.77 -10.10 14.99
N ASP A 39 -20.64 -10.20 14.31
CA ASP A 39 -20.25 -11.41 13.59
C ASP A 39 -19.74 -12.43 14.62
N TYR A 40 -20.54 -13.47 14.85
CA TYR A 40 -20.18 -14.60 15.70
C TYR A 40 -19.52 -15.69 14.86
N VAL A 41 -18.26 -16.01 15.15
CA VAL A 41 -17.59 -17.16 14.56
C VAL A 41 -17.69 -18.33 15.55
N PHE A 42 -18.28 -19.43 15.09
CA PHE A 42 -18.38 -20.66 15.88
C PHE A 42 -17.19 -21.57 15.55
N ASP A 43 -16.36 -21.85 16.55
CA ASP A 43 -15.28 -22.82 16.43
C ASP A 43 -15.78 -24.26 16.67
N PHE A 44 -15.96 -25.01 15.59
CA PHE A 44 -16.38 -26.43 15.63
C PHE A 44 -15.20 -27.41 15.73
N SER A 45 -13.96 -26.96 15.92
CA SER A 45 -12.80 -27.85 16.00
C SER A 45 -12.93 -28.90 17.11
N LYS A 46 -13.49 -28.51 18.26
CA LYS A 46 -13.77 -29.39 19.41
C LYS A 46 -14.95 -30.33 19.19
N TYR A 47 -15.87 -29.95 18.29
CA TYR A 47 -17.04 -30.76 17.93
C TYR A 47 -16.67 -31.98 17.08
N ARG A 48 -15.57 -31.93 16.33
CA ARG A 48 -15.16 -33.03 15.44
C ARG A 48 -14.96 -34.36 16.20
N THR A 49 -14.29 -34.32 17.35
CA THR A 49 -14.00 -35.51 18.16
C THR A 49 -15.26 -36.03 18.87
N SER A 50 -16.05 -35.13 19.47
CA SER A 50 -17.29 -35.50 20.16
C SER A 50 -18.39 -35.98 19.19
N ALA A 51 -18.44 -35.42 17.97
CA ALA A 51 -19.36 -35.88 16.92
C ALA A 51 -18.99 -37.29 16.45
N SER A 52 -17.70 -37.62 16.39
CA SER A 52 -17.23 -38.98 16.08
C SER A 52 -17.74 -40.00 17.10
N GLN A 53 -17.78 -39.65 18.38
CA GLN A 53 -18.34 -40.50 19.44
C GLN A 53 -19.87 -40.61 19.33
N LEU A 54 -20.56 -39.51 19.01
CA LEU A 54 -21.99 -39.53 18.71
C LEU A 54 -22.31 -40.48 17.56
N PHE A 55 -21.59 -40.42 16.43
CA PHE A 55 -21.82 -41.32 15.29
C PHE A 55 -21.47 -42.79 15.56
N HIS A 56 -20.67 -43.08 16.58
CA HIS A 56 -20.41 -44.45 17.02
C HIS A 56 -21.60 -45.01 17.82
N ASP A 57 -22.20 -44.18 18.68
CA ASP A 57 -23.27 -44.56 19.61
C ASP A 57 -24.69 -44.25 19.07
N ARG A 58 -24.98 -44.65 17.83
CA ARG A 58 -26.27 -44.35 17.16
C ARG A 58 -27.52 -44.84 17.87
N HIS A 59 -27.41 -45.89 18.67
CA HIS A 59 -28.52 -46.44 19.43
C HIS A 59 -28.95 -45.53 20.60
N ARG A 60 -28.02 -44.68 21.10
CA ARG A 60 -28.25 -43.76 22.23
C ARG A 60 -28.68 -42.34 21.82
N TRP A 61 -28.86 -42.08 20.52
CA TRP A 61 -29.18 -40.74 20.00
C TRP A 61 -30.47 -40.17 20.58
N PHE A 62 -31.48 -41.02 20.72
CA PHE A 62 -32.82 -40.62 21.15
C PHE A 62 -33.36 -41.50 22.28
N GLU A 63 -32.46 -42.12 23.05
CA GLU A 63 -32.89 -42.77 24.29
C GLU A 63 -33.54 -41.71 25.18
N LEU A 64 -34.77 -42.01 25.62
CA LEU A 64 -35.56 -41.18 26.54
C LEU A 64 -35.07 -41.29 28.00
N THR A 65 -33.94 -41.97 28.20
CA THR A 65 -33.25 -42.10 29.48
C THR A 65 -32.32 -40.91 29.68
N SER A 66 -31.82 -40.71 30.91
CA SER A 66 -30.83 -39.67 31.23
C SER A 66 -29.48 -39.84 30.51
N ASN A 67 -29.31 -40.89 29.70
CA ASN A 67 -28.08 -41.27 29.02
C ASN A 67 -28.10 -40.99 27.51
N ASN A 68 -28.76 -39.90 27.11
CA ASN A 68 -28.93 -39.50 25.73
C ASN A 68 -27.64 -38.87 25.16
N ALA A 69 -27.02 -39.57 24.21
CA ALA A 69 -25.74 -39.15 23.62
C ALA A 69 -25.83 -37.82 22.84
N PHE A 70 -27.00 -37.49 22.30
CA PHE A 70 -27.23 -36.24 21.58
C PHE A 70 -27.31 -35.03 22.53
N LEU A 71 -28.01 -35.18 23.66
CA LEU A 71 -28.06 -34.17 24.71
C LEU A 71 -26.71 -33.99 25.39
N GLU A 72 -25.99 -35.09 25.66
CA GLU A 72 -24.62 -35.05 26.18
C GLU A 72 -23.69 -34.28 25.23
N PHE A 73 -23.76 -34.56 23.93
CA PHE A 73 -23.00 -33.82 22.90
C PHE A 73 -23.33 -32.32 22.84
N LEU A 74 -24.61 -31.93 22.99
CA LEU A 74 -25.03 -30.53 22.99
C LEU A 74 -24.63 -29.78 24.26
N LEU A 75 -24.61 -30.45 25.42
CA LEU A 75 -24.39 -29.82 26.73
C LEU A 75 -22.94 -29.88 27.21
N GLN A 76 -22.15 -30.86 26.77
CA GLN A 76 -20.79 -31.10 27.26
C GLN A 76 -19.72 -30.30 26.51
N VAL A 77 -20.01 -29.84 25.29
CA VAL A 77 -19.06 -29.03 24.51
C VAL A 77 -19.40 -27.55 24.69
N PRO A 78 -18.65 -26.79 25.50
CA PRO A 78 -18.85 -25.34 25.56
C PRO A 78 -18.50 -24.75 24.19
N LEU A 79 -19.52 -24.19 23.51
CA LEU A 79 -19.33 -23.40 22.30
C LEU A 79 -18.49 -22.17 22.66
N ALA A 80 -17.22 -22.19 22.25
CA ALA A 80 -16.38 -21.01 22.32
C ALA A 80 -16.87 -20.02 21.25
N VAL A 81 -17.70 -19.08 21.67
CA VAL A 81 -18.15 -17.97 20.82
C VAL A 81 -17.10 -16.87 20.94
N THR A 82 -16.35 -16.64 19.87
CA THR A 82 -15.44 -15.50 19.79
C THR A 82 -16.11 -14.37 19.04
N GLU A 83 -16.27 -13.22 19.70
CA GLU A 83 -16.77 -11.98 19.09
C GLU A 83 -15.66 -11.37 18.21
N ALA A 84 -15.82 -11.39 16.89
CA ALA A 84 -14.84 -10.89 15.94
C ALA A 84 -15.13 -9.43 15.54
N ALA A 85 -15.33 -8.54 16.52
CA ALA A 85 -15.72 -7.14 16.28
C ALA A 85 -14.60 -6.21 15.71
N GLY A 86 -13.55 -6.75 15.07
CA GLY A 86 -12.35 -5.99 14.72
C GLY A 86 -11.74 -6.22 13.33
N ASP A 87 -12.31 -7.08 12.49
CA ASP A 87 -11.64 -7.49 11.25
C ASP A 87 -11.89 -6.54 10.06
N SER A 88 -13.10 -6.00 9.90
CA SER A 88 -13.45 -5.17 8.73
C SER A 88 -12.59 -3.91 8.59
N ARG A 89 -12.41 -3.13 9.67
CA ARG A 89 -11.54 -1.95 9.68
C ARG A 89 -10.08 -2.32 9.47
N ARG A 90 -9.62 -3.40 10.10
CA ARG A 90 -8.24 -3.90 9.93
C ARG A 90 -7.98 -4.26 8.47
N ILE A 91 -8.92 -4.95 7.82
CA ILE A 91 -8.83 -5.29 6.39
C ILE A 91 -8.82 -4.02 5.53
N ILE A 92 -9.68 -3.04 5.83
CA ILE A 92 -9.70 -1.75 5.12
C ILE A 92 -8.35 -1.04 5.25
N ASP A 93 -7.80 -0.92 6.46
CA ASP A 93 -6.51 -0.26 6.70
C ASP A 93 -5.36 -0.99 6.00
N ILE A 94 -5.36 -2.33 6.00
CA ILE A 94 -4.36 -3.14 5.27
C ILE A 94 -4.46 -2.87 3.77
N ARG A 95 -5.67 -2.95 3.19
CA ARG A 95 -5.88 -2.70 1.76
C ARG A 95 -5.53 -1.27 1.38
N LEU A 96 -5.92 -0.30 2.20
CA LEU A 96 -5.63 1.12 1.98
C LEU A 96 -4.11 1.33 1.95
N LYS A 97 -3.37 0.75 2.90
CA LYS A 97 -1.91 0.83 2.91
C LYS A 97 -1.30 0.22 1.65
N THR A 98 -1.78 -0.95 1.21
CA THR A 98 -1.30 -1.61 -0.01
C THR A 98 -1.55 -0.75 -1.26
N HIS A 99 -2.78 -0.25 -1.44
CA HIS A 99 -3.11 0.57 -2.60
C HIS A 99 -2.43 1.94 -2.59
N CYS A 100 -2.24 2.56 -1.42
CA CYS A 100 -1.40 3.77 -1.31
C CYS A 100 0.04 3.49 -1.74
N HIS A 101 0.61 2.33 -1.36
CA HIS A 101 1.97 1.97 -1.79
C HIS A 101 2.04 1.73 -3.31
N ASN A 102 1.06 1.03 -3.88
CA ASN A 102 0.97 0.82 -5.32
C ASN A 102 0.79 2.13 -6.09
N LEU A 103 -0.06 3.04 -5.58
CA LEU A 103 -0.26 4.37 -6.13
C LEU A 103 1.05 5.15 -6.15
N ILE A 104 1.80 5.15 -5.05
CA ILE A 104 3.10 5.84 -4.99
C ILE A 104 4.06 5.26 -6.03
N ASN A 105 4.23 3.94 -6.07
CA ASN A 105 5.15 3.28 -6.99
C ASN A 105 4.76 3.57 -8.45
N THR A 106 3.51 3.30 -8.80
CA THR A 106 3.00 3.45 -10.17
C THR A 106 3.11 4.90 -10.65
N THR A 107 2.75 5.87 -9.80
CA THR A 107 2.76 7.29 -10.17
C THR A 107 4.19 7.82 -10.31
N SER A 108 5.10 7.45 -9.40
CA SER A 108 6.51 7.80 -9.55
C SER A 108 7.10 7.18 -10.81
N ASP A 109 6.85 5.89 -11.07
CA ASP A 109 7.41 5.17 -12.20
C ASP A 109 6.94 5.74 -13.56
N MET A 110 5.72 6.27 -13.65
CA MET A 110 5.27 7.01 -14.85
C MET A 110 6.23 8.15 -15.25
N ILE A 111 6.89 8.78 -14.28
CA ILE A 111 7.81 9.90 -14.52
C ILE A 111 9.25 9.42 -14.64
N ILE A 112 9.71 8.61 -13.68
CA ILE A 112 11.14 8.33 -13.48
C ILE A 112 11.57 6.90 -13.80
N PHE A 113 10.70 5.99 -14.26
CA PHE A 113 11.04 4.56 -14.41
C PHE A 113 12.33 4.31 -15.20
N GLU A 114 12.44 4.87 -16.40
CA GLU A 114 13.61 4.69 -17.27
C GLU A 114 14.88 5.28 -16.65
N PHE A 115 14.75 6.44 -16.00
CA PHE A 115 15.89 7.10 -15.37
C PHE A 115 16.34 6.39 -14.10
N ALA A 116 15.40 5.92 -13.28
CA ALA A 116 15.68 5.14 -12.08
C ALA A 116 16.37 3.80 -12.42
N ASP A 117 15.90 3.10 -13.47
CA ASP A 117 16.53 1.87 -13.97
C ASP A 117 17.94 2.14 -14.50
N TYR A 118 18.12 3.24 -15.26
CA TYR A 118 19.44 3.66 -15.72
C TYR A 118 20.41 3.95 -14.56
N ILE A 119 20.00 4.73 -13.55
CA ILE A 119 20.83 5.05 -12.38
C ILE A 119 21.14 3.80 -11.56
N ALA A 120 20.18 2.89 -11.38
CA ALA A 120 20.42 1.62 -10.69
C ALA A 120 21.46 0.75 -11.42
N LYS A 121 21.40 0.70 -12.76
CA LYS A 121 22.41 0.02 -13.58
C LYS A 121 23.77 0.70 -13.51
N ALA A 122 23.80 2.02 -13.52
CA ALA A 122 25.02 2.81 -13.40
C ALA A 122 25.73 2.58 -12.06
N GLU A 123 25.00 2.65 -10.95
CA GLU A 123 25.53 2.37 -9.62
C GLU A 123 26.03 0.93 -9.47
N LYS A 124 25.28 -0.05 -10.00
CA LYS A 124 25.70 -1.46 -10.00
C LYS A 124 27.00 -1.68 -10.78
N THR A 125 27.15 -0.98 -11.90
CA THR A 125 28.36 -1.06 -12.72
C THR A 125 29.54 -0.40 -12.02
N ALA A 126 29.32 0.76 -11.38
CA ALA A 126 30.32 1.45 -10.57
C ALA A 126 30.76 0.68 -9.32
N ALA A 127 29.92 -0.22 -8.80
CA ALA A 127 30.28 -1.10 -7.70
C ALA A 127 31.19 -2.29 -8.11
N THR A 128 31.44 -2.49 -9.40
CA THR A 128 32.29 -3.58 -9.90
C THR A 128 33.78 -3.19 -9.80
N ALA A 129 34.66 -4.14 -9.47
CA ALA A 129 36.08 -3.87 -9.20
C ALA A 129 36.90 -3.37 -10.42
N ASP A 130 36.46 -3.67 -11.65
CA ASP A 130 37.09 -3.22 -12.92
C ASP A 130 36.31 -2.05 -13.54
N PHE A 131 35.76 -1.16 -12.69
CA PHE A 131 35.00 -0.02 -13.18
C PHE A 131 35.91 1.00 -13.86
N ASP A 132 35.64 1.21 -15.16
CA ASP A 132 36.24 2.28 -15.95
C ASP A 132 35.12 3.00 -16.72
N LEU A 133 34.96 4.29 -16.45
CA LEU A 133 33.94 5.12 -17.09
C LEU A 133 34.15 5.19 -18.61
N ALA A 134 35.40 5.21 -19.08
CA ALA A 134 35.73 5.36 -20.49
C ALA A 134 35.38 4.12 -21.32
N LYS A 135 35.39 2.93 -20.70
CA LYS A 135 35.01 1.66 -21.35
C LYS A 135 33.49 1.47 -21.46
N ASN A 136 32.72 2.22 -20.68
CA ASN A 136 31.27 2.05 -20.59
C ASN A 136 30.55 3.09 -21.45
N ASP A 137 30.31 2.78 -22.72
CA ASP A 137 29.63 3.68 -23.67
C ASP A 137 28.24 4.15 -23.20
N PHE A 138 27.55 3.34 -22.40
CA PHE A 138 26.23 3.70 -21.87
C PHE A 138 26.28 4.74 -20.74
N LEU A 139 27.44 4.91 -20.08
CA LEU A 139 27.66 5.87 -18.98
C LEU A 139 28.23 7.20 -19.44
N LYS A 140 28.20 7.49 -20.74
CA LYS A 140 28.62 8.79 -21.26
C LYS A 140 27.73 9.90 -20.70
N ALA A 141 28.30 11.09 -20.56
CA ALA A 141 27.58 12.27 -20.08
C ALA A 141 26.33 12.60 -20.92
N SER A 142 26.37 12.35 -22.23
CA SER A 142 25.22 12.50 -23.13
C SER A 142 24.07 11.54 -22.82
N SER A 143 24.36 10.28 -22.45
CA SER A 143 23.34 9.32 -22.03
C SER A 143 22.67 9.78 -20.73
N MET A 144 23.47 10.24 -19.75
CA MET A 144 22.97 10.81 -18.50
C MET A 144 22.03 12.00 -18.75
N GLN A 145 22.46 12.95 -19.60
CA GLN A 145 21.67 14.11 -19.99
C GLN A 145 20.36 13.68 -20.66
N ASN A 146 20.39 12.66 -21.52
CA ASN A 146 19.22 12.18 -22.23
C ASN A 146 18.18 11.60 -21.26
N PHE A 147 18.57 10.67 -20.38
CA PHE A 147 17.64 10.08 -19.40
C PHE A 147 17.13 11.11 -18.39
N ALA A 148 18.00 11.99 -17.89
CA ALA A 148 17.61 13.05 -16.97
C ALA A 148 16.69 14.08 -17.63
N GLY A 149 16.97 14.47 -18.88
CA GLY A 149 16.16 15.40 -19.66
C GLY A 149 14.78 14.84 -19.99
N GLN A 150 14.68 13.54 -20.32
CA GLN A 150 13.40 12.85 -20.50
C GLN A 150 12.59 12.81 -19.21
N ALA A 151 13.21 12.44 -18.08
CA ALA A 151 12.56 12.44 -16.78
C ALA A 151 12.10 13.85 -16.39
N TYR A 152 12.94 14.87 -16.61
CA TYR A 152 12.62 16.27 -16.34
C TYR A 152 11.43 16.75 -17.17
N LYS A 153 11.40 16.42 -18.47
CA LYS A 153 10.28 16.73 -19.36
C LYS A 153 8.99 16.04 -18.89
N LYS A 154 9.07 14.79 -18.42
CA LYS A 154 7.94 14.09 -17.80
C LYS A 154 7.50 14.79 -16.51
N VAL A 155 8.41 15.26 -15.67
CA VAL A 155 8.06 16.08 -14.50
C VAL A 155 7.32 17.35 -14.93
N THR A 156 7.77 18.09 -15.94
CA THR A 156 7.12 19.35 -16.32
C THR A 156 5.74 19.16 -16.97
N HIS A 157 5.53 18.08 -17.73
CA HIS A 157 4.29 17.88 -18.49
C HIS A 157 3.29 16.93 -17.82
N LEU A 158 3.73 15.82 -17.23
CA LEU A 158 2.84 14.83 -16.61
C LEU A 158 2.48 15.18 -15.16
N TRP A 159 3.33 15.94 -14.45
CA TRP A 159 3.05 16.29 -13.05
C TRP A 159 1.78 17.14 -12.87
N PRO A 160 1.49 18.15 -13.70
CA PRO A 160 0.22 18.87 -13.65
C PRO A 160 -0.99 17.95 -13.88
N GLU A 161 -0.90 17.04 -14.85
CA GLU A 161 -1.96 16.06 -15.14
C GLU A 161 -2.19 15.11 -13.95
N ILE A 162 -1.12 14.65 -13.30
CA ILE A 162 -1.22 13.86 -12.06
C ILE A 162 -1.92 14.67 -10.96
N LYS A 163 -1.53 15.94 -10.75
CA LYS A 163 -2.19 16.81 -9.76
C LYS A 163 -3.69 16.95 -10.06
N GLU A 164 -4.07 17.11 -11.33
CA GLU A 164 -5.47 17.19 -11.75
C GLU A 164 -6.25 15.89 -11.47
N CYS A 165 -5.65 14.72 -11.72
CA CYS A 165 -6.26 13.45 -11.32
C CYS A 165 -6.46 13.37 -9.79
N PHE A 166 -5.47 13.77 -9.00
CA PHE A 166 -5.60 13.77 -7.54
C PHE A 166 -6.73 14.71 -7.07
N ASP A 167 -6.83 15.90 -7.66
CA ASP A 167 -7.92 16.84 -7.41
C ASP A 167 -9.30 16.26 -7.78
N LEU A 168 -9.40 15.60 -8.94
CA LEU A 168 -10.64 14.98 -9.41
C LEU A 168 -11.13 13.84 -8.52
N TYR A 169 -10.23 12.94 -8.10
CA TYR A 169 -10.63 11.75 -7.33
C TYR A 169 -10.71 12.03 -5.83
N ILE A 170 -9.70 12.70 -5.25
CA ILE A 170 -9.60 12.91 -3.81
C ILE A 170 -10.33 14.19 -3.39
N GLY A 171 -10.10 15.31 -4.08
CA GLY A 171 -10.80 16.59 -3.90
C GLY A 171 -10.56 17.30 -2.56
N PHE A 172 -9.67 16.77 -1.72
CA PHE A 172 -9.32 17.33 -0.43
C PHE A 172 -7.82 17.55 -0.34
N LYS A 173 -7.41 18.83 -0.39
CA LYS A 173 -6.02 19.27 -0.58
C LYS A 173 -5.03 18.72 0.45
N GLU A 174 -5.44 18.56 1.70
CA GLU A 174 -4.56 18.03 2.74
C GLU A 174 -4.27 16.54 2.51
N THR A 175 -5.29 15.73 2.20
CA THR A 175 -5.09 14.31 1.86
C THR A 175 -4.32 14.14 0.56
N GLU A 176 -4.59 14.96 -0.46
CA GLU A 176 -3.81 14.98 -1.70
C GLU A 176 -2.33 15.23 -1.41
N ASN A 177 -2.03 16.25 -0.60
CA ASN A 177 -0.66 16.55 -0.21
C ASN A 177 -0.02 15.37 0.52
N ILE A 178 -0.70 14.75 1.49
CA ILE A 178 -0.18 13.57 2.19
C ILE A 178 0.18 12.44 1.22
N LEU A 179 -0.65 12.18 0.21
CA LEU A 179 -0.42 11.12 -0.78
C LEU A 179 0.65 11.50 -1.83
N LEU A 180 0.75 12.78 -2.21
CA LEU A 180 1.71 13.29 -3.20
C LEU A 180 3.12 13.47 -2.63
N GLN A 181 3.27 13.76 -1.34
CA GLN A 181 4.58 13.92 -0.68
C GLN A 181 5.56 12.74 -0.92
N PRO A 182 5.18 11.47 -0.68
CA PRO A 182 6.08 10.35 -0.96
C PRO A 182 6.43 10.20 -2.44
N ILE A 183 5.54 10.58 -3.36
CA ILE A 183 5.79 10.58 -4.81
C ILE A 183 6.84 11.64 -5.16
N LYS A 184 6.69 12.87 -4.65
CA LYS A 184 7.68 13.96 -4.78
C LYS A 184 9.06 13.52 -4.28
N LYS A 185 9.10 12.95 -3.07
CA LYS A 185 10.33 12.49 -2.46
C LYS A 185 11.06 11.45 -3.32
N ARG A 186 10.33 10.47 -3.87
CA ARG A 186 10.93 9.43 -4.72
C ARG A 186 11.49 9.97 -6.03
N ILE A 187 10.80 10.93 -6.65
CA ILE A 187 11.28 11.58 -7.87
C ILE A 187 12.58 12.34 -7.57
N ILE A 188 12.57 13.17 -6.52
CA ILE A 188 13.75 13.93 -6.08
C ILE A 188 14.92 13.00 -5.75
N ASP A 189 14.68 11.90 -5.04
CA ASP A 189 15.72 10.94 -4.64
C ASP A 189 16.50 10.39 -5.85
N VAL A 190 15.82 10.09 -6.96
CA VAL A 190 16.49 9.61 -8.19
C VAL A 190 17.39 10.68 -8.79
N PHE A 191 16.94 11.94 -8.85
CA PHE A 191 17.79 13.04 -9.31
C PHE A 191 18.98 13.28 -8.37
N THR A 192 18.78 13.20 -7.06
CA THR A 192 19.85 13.33 -6.06
C THR A 192 20.88 12.20 -6.18
N ARG A 193 20.43 10.96 -6.41
CA ARG A 193 21.32 9.82 -6.68
C ARG A 193 22.11 10.01 -7.96
N ALA A 194 21.47 10.48 -9.03
CA ALA A 194 22.15 10.81 -10.28
C ALA A 194 23.20 11.92 -10.09
N GLY A 195 22.87 12.97 -9.36
CA GLY A 195 23.81 14.04 -9.01
C GLY A 195 25.02 13.50 -8.24
N THR A 196 24.78 12.65 -7.24
CA THR A 196 25.84 11.99 -6.46
C THR A 196 26.73 11.11 -7.33
N PHE A 197 26.16 10.42 -8.33
CA PHE A 197 26.93 9.62 -9.29
C PHE A 197 27.82 10.52 -10.17
N VAL A 198 27.24 11.56 -10.76
CA VAL A 198 27.96 12.52 -11.60
C VAL A 198 29.07 13.21 -10.83
N ASP A 199 28.83 13.61 -9.58
CA ASP A 199 29.85 14.28 -8.76
C ASP A 199 31.06 13.40 -8.44
N LYS A 200 30.86 12.08 -8.35
CA LYS A 200 31.91 11.12 -8.03
C LYS A 200 32.74 10.70 -9.23
N PHE A 201 32.12 10.57 -10.40
CA PHE A 201 32.75 9.88 -11.53
C PHE A 201 33.03 10.79 -12.74
N TYR A 202 32.33 11.92 -12.89
CA TYR A 202 32.47 12.75 -14.08
C TYR A 202 33.46 13.89 -13.84
N ASP A 203 34.22 14.23 -14.88
CA ASP A 203 35.03 15.45 -14.92
C ASP A 203 34.16 16.71 -15.10
N ASP A 204 34.76 17.89 -14.97
CA ASP A 204 34.03 19.16 -15.04
C ASP A 204 33.36 19.40 -16.40
N GLU A 205 33.93 18.90 -17.51
CA GLU A 205 33.33 19.00 -18.85
C GLU A 205 32.11 18.07 -18.98
N GLN A 206 32.24 16.83 -18.53
CA GLN A 206 31.18 15.82 -18.48
C GLN A 206 30.04 16.24 -17.56
N LYS A 207 30.33 16.93 -16.45
CA LYS A 207 29.32 17.54 -15.58
C LYS A 207 28.50 18.59 -16.32
N GLN A 208 29.15 19.46 -17.09
CA GLN A 208 28.45 20.45 -17.92
C GLN A 208 27.59 19.80 -19.00
N ILE A 209 28.08 18.74 -19.65
CA ILE A 209 27.32 17.98 -20.65
C ILE A 209 26.10 17.30 -20.01
N ALA A 210 26.27 16.66 -18.85
CA ALA A 210 25.19 15.97 -18.15
C ALA A 210 24.06 16.92 -17.72
N SER A 211 24.40 18.17 -17.34
CA SER A 211 23.46 19.27 -17.05
C SER A 211 22.28 18.84 -16.17
N LEU A 212 22.58 18.17 -15.05
CA LEU A 212 21.54 17.67 -14.16
C LEU A 212 20.85 18.82 -13.40
N PRO A 213 19.50 18.84 -13.33
CA PRO A 213 18.79 19.80 -12.49
C PRO A 213 19.06 19.51 -11.01
N THR A 214 19.21 20.57 -10.22
CA THR A 214 19.39 20.44 -8.76
C THR A 214 18.10 19.98 -8.08
N GLN A 215 18.24 19.38 -6.89
CA GLN A 215 17.11 18.98 -6.06
C GLN A 215 16.10 20.12 -5.83
N ASP A 216 16.60 21.32 -5.54
CA ASP A 216 15.75 22.50 -5.30
C ASP A 216 14.98 22.93 -6.56
N HIS A 217 15.60 22.78 -7.73
CA HIS A 217 14.95 23.09 -9.00
C HIS A 217 13.82 22.10 -9.30
N ILE A 218 14.04 20.80 -9.11
CA ILE A 218 12.98 19.79 -9.23
C ILE A 218 11.86 20.05 -8.24
N TRP A 219 12.21 20.34 -6.98
CA TRP A 219 11.22 20.65 -5.95
C TRP A 219 10.39 21.88 -6.31
N LEU A 220 11.02 22.94 -6.83
CA LEU A 220 10.32 24.14 -7.28
C LEU A 220 9.33 23.80 -8.39
N VAL A 221 9.77 23.13 -9.46
CA VAL A 221 8.92 22.73 -10.59
C VAL A 221 7.70 21.92 -10.15
N MET A 222 7.86 21.04 -9.15
CA MET A 222 6.75 20.23 -8.64
C MET A 222 5.78 20.98 -7.71
N ASN A 223 6.18 22.13 -7.17
CA ASN A 223 5.35 22.94 -6.27
C ASN A 223 4.76 24.19 -6.92
N VAL A 224 5.21 24.54 -8.12
CA VAL A 224 4.45 25.38 -9.06
C VAL A 224 3.18 24.63 -9.47
#